data_AF-A0A1V5ZP81-F1
#
_entry.id   AF-A0A1V5ZP81-F1
#
_cell.length_a   1.000
_cell.length_b   1.000
_cell.length_c   1.000
_cell.angle_alpha   90.00
_cell.angle_beta   90.00
_cell.angle_gamma   90.00
#
_symmetry.space_group_name_H-M   'P 1'
#
loop_
_entity.id
_entity.type
_entity.pdbx_description
1 polymer ?
#
loop_
_entity_poly.entity_id
_entity_poly.type
_entity_poly.pdbx_seq_one_letter_code
_entity_poly.pdbx_strand_id
1 'polypeptide(L)'
;MGFDNNGIPTELLVEKDLKINIKEMERKDFIQKCLEVNQKYVKIYESLRKTMGLSIDWTKIYSTIDPKTQQIVQKEFVKLYKQ
;
A
#
# COMPACT_ATOMS: atom_id res chain seq x y z
N MET A 1 -13.70 0.40 -3.53
CA MET A 1 -12.68 -0.67 -3.50
C MET A 1 -11.45 -0.13 -2.81
N GLY A 2 -10.74 -0.95 -2.03
CA GLY A 2 -9.52 -0.56 -1.33
C GLY A 2 -8.29 -1.26 -1.88
N PHE A 3 -7.13 -0.67 -1.64
CA PHE A 3 -5.84 -1.34 -1.75
C PHE A 3 -5.14 -1.32 -0.39
N ASP A 4 -4.71 -2.50 0.07
CA ASP A 4 -3.90 -2.62 1.28
C ASP A 4 -2.41 -2.72 0.91
N ASN A 5 -1.67 -1.64 1.14
CA ASN A 5 -0.37 -1.38 0.53
C ASN A 5 0.75 -1.23 1.59
N ASN A 6 0.47 -1.67 2.81
CA ASN A 6 1.39 -1.60 3.93
C ASN A 6 1.81 -3.01 4.38
N GLY A 7 2.75 -3.06 5.31
CA GLY A 7 3.07 -4.25 6.09
C GLY A 7 3.99 -5.26 5.41
N ILE A 8 4.32 -6.30 6.19
CA ILE A 8 5.30 -7.35 5.84
C ILE A 8 5.05 -7.99 4.45
N PRO A 9 3.80 -8.29 4.02
CA PRO A 9 3.58 -8.87 2.69
C PRO A 9 4.06 -7.96 1.56
N THR A 10 3.89 -6.64 1.71
CA THR A 10 4.38 -5.65 0.73
C THR A 10 5.90 -5.62 0.72
N GLU A 11 6.52 -5.62 1.91
CA GLU A 11 7.98 -5.59 2.06
C GLU A 11 8.64 -6.83 1.45
N LEU A 12 8.11 -8.02 1.73
CA LEU A 12 8.59 -9.29 1.16
C LEU A 12 8.41 -9.35 -0.37
N LEU A 13 7.30 -8.79 -0.88
CA LEU A 13 7.08 -8.70 -2.32
C LEU A 13 8.13 -7.82 -2.99
N VAL A 14 8.49 -6.69 -2.37
CA VAL A 14 9.51 -5.76 -2.87
C VAL A 14 10.89 -6.41 -2.91
N GLU A 15 11.28 -7.10 -1.84
CA GLU A 15 12.54 -7.87 -1.80
C GLU A 15 12.58 -8.93 -2.92
N LYS A 16 11.49 -9.66 -3.11
CA LYS A 16 11.38 -10.69 -4.14
C LYS A 16 11.42 -10.12 -5.56
N ASP A 17 10.64 -9.07 -5.84
CA ASP A 17 10.51 -8.48 -7.18
C ASP A 17 11.79 -7.79 -7.63
N LEU A 18 12.45 -7.08 -6.71
CA LEU A 18 13.65 -6.32 -7.00
C LEU A 18 14.94 -7.10 -6.72
N LYS A 19 14.84 -8.30 -6.12
CA LYS A 19 15.99 -9.14 -5.72
C LYS A 19 16.96 -8.37 -4.81
N ILE A 20 16.42 -7.67 -3.83
CA ILE A 20 17.16 -6.86 -2.86
C ILE A 20 17.01 -7.44 -1.45
N ASN A 21 17.94 -7.12 -0.56
CA ASN A 21 17.89 -7.41 0.86
C ASN A 21 17.66 -6.10 1.63
N ILE A 22 16.54 -5.98 2.34
CA ILE A 22 16.17 -4.78 3.12
C ILE A 22 17.24 -4.39 4.14
N LYS A 23 17.97 -5.38 4.70
CA LYS A 23 18.98 -5.16 5.74
C LYS A 23 20.23 -4.45 5.22
N GLU A 24 20.42 -4.42 3.92
CA GLU A 24 21.57 -3.81 3.25
C GLU A 24 21.26 -2.40 2.73
N MET A 25 20.10 -1.83 3.12
CA MET A 25 19.59 -0.57 2.59
C MET A 25 19.19 0.40 3.69
N GLU A 26 19.29 1.69 3.36
CA GLU A 26 18.69 2.73 4.18
C GLU A 26 17.16 2.67 4.13
N ARG A 27 16.53 2.91 5.27
CA ARG A 27 15.06 2.83 5.40
C ARG A 27 14.33 3.71 4.38
N LYS A 28 14.84 4.91 4.12
CA LYS A 28 14.23 5.87 3.18
C LYS A 28 14.23 5.30 1.76
N ASP A 29 15.32 4.68 1.34
CA ASP A 29 15.47 4.11 0.01
C ASP A 29 14.56 2.89 -0.16
N PHE A 30 14.44 2.08 0.88
CA PHE A 30 13.51 0.95 0.88
C PHE A 30 12.04 1.41 0.80
N ILE A 31 11.64 2.43 1.57
CA ILE A 31 10.29 3.01 1.48
C ILE A 31 9.98 3.47 0.06
N GLN A 32 10.93 4.13 -0.59
CA GLN A 32 10.76 4.60 -1.97
C GLN A 32 10.53 3.43 -2.93
N LYS A 33 11.29 2.33 -2.78
CA LYS A 33 11.08 1.10 -3.57
C LYS A 33 9.73 0.45 -3.30
N CYS A 34 9.26 0.42 -2.06
CA CYS A 34 7.91 -0.06 -1.73
C CYS A 34 6.83 0.75 -2.44
N LEU A 35 6.94 2.07 -2.46
CA LEU A 35 5.99 2.95 -3.14
C LEU A 35 5.96 2.70 -4.66
N GLU A 36 7.12 2.50 -5.28
CA GLU A 36 7.24 2.21 -6.71
C GLU A 36 6.62 0.85 -7.09
N VAL A 37 6.95 -0.21 -6.34
CA VAL A 37 6.39 -1.56 -6.57
C VAL A 37 4.87 -1.55 -6.34
N ASN A 38 4.39 -0.87 -5.30
CA ASN A 38 2.96 -0.72 -5.03
C ASN A 38 2.22 -0.10 -6.22
N GLN A 39 2.75 0.97 -6.82
CA GLN A 39 2.11 1.62 -7.97
C GLN A 39 2.01 0.68 -9.18
N LYS A 40 3.03 -0.16 -9.42
CA LYS A 40 3.00 -1.19 -10.47
C LYS A 40 1.84 -2.17 -10.23
N TYR A 41 1.72 -2.72 -9.03
CA TYR A 41 0.68 -3.70 -8.72
C TYR A 41 -0.72 -3.11 -8.69
N VAL A 42 -0.90 -1.89 -8.19
CA VAL A 42 -2.19 -1.17 -8.22
C VAL A 42 -2.74 -1.11 -9.66
N LYS A 43 -1.90 -0.73 -10.64
CA LYS A 43 -2.29 -0.67 -12.06
C LYS A 43 -2.67 -2.05 -12.62
N ILE A 44 -1.90 -3.08 -12.28
CA ILE A 44 -2.17 -4.47 -12.70
C ILE A 44 -3.54 -4.93 -12.18
N TYR A 45 -3.78 -4.75 -10.88
CA TYR A 45 -5.05 -5.17 -10.26
C TYR A 45 -6.23 -4.33 -10.72
N GLU A 46 -6.06 -3.03 -10.95
CA GLU A 46 -7.11 -2.18 -11.52
C GLU A 46 -7.52 -2.68 -12.93
N SER A 47 -6.54 -2.93 -13.80
CA SER A 47 -6.78 -3.46 -15.15
C SER A 47 -7.46 -4.82 -15.11
N LEU A 48 -6.96 -5.73 -14.26
CA LEU A 48 -7.56 -7.05 -14.06
C LEU A 48 -9.03 -6.93 -13.63
N ARG A 49 -9.31 -6.10 -12.63
CA ARG A 49 -10.67 -5.92 -12.09
C ARG A 49 -11.63 -5.33 -13.12
N LYS A 50 -11.17 -4.36 -13.93
CA LYS A 50 -11.93 -3.80 -15.06
C LYS A 50 -12.23 -4.88 -16.10
N THR A 51 -11.24 -5.70 -16.45
CA THR A 51 -11.39 -6.78 -17.44
C THR A 51 -12.33 -7.88 -16.95
N MET A 52 -12.33 -8.18 -15.65
CA MET A 52 -13.27 -9.12 -15.02
C MET A 52 -14.72 -8.60 -14.95
N GLY A 53 -14.98 -7.33 -15.31
CA GLY A 53 -16.32 -6.76 -15.26
C GLY A 53 -16.81 -6.45 -13.84
N LEU A 54 -15.91 -6.23 -12.87
CA LEU A 54 -16.29 -5.87 -11.51
C LEU A 54 -16.91 -4.47 -11.49
N SER A 55 -18.16 -4.38 -11.03
CA SER A 55 -18.90 -3.12 -10.87
C SER A 55 -18.42 -2.35 -9.63
N ILE A 56 -17.26 -1.72 -9.76
CA ILE A 56 -16.61 -0.93 -8.71
C ILE A 56 -16.85 0.56 -8.96
N ASP A 57 -17.23 1.30 -7.92
CA ASP A 57 -17.19 2.77 -7.95
C ASP A 57 -15.73 3.25 -7.91
N TRP A 58 -15.16 3.51 -9.10
CA TRP A 58 -13.77 3.95 -9.28
C TRP A 58 -13.51 5.36 -8.73
N THR A 59 -14.56 6.15 -8.44
CA THR A 59 -14.40 7.49 -7.85
C THR A 59 -14.13 7.44 -6.34
N LYS A 60 -14.33 6.28 -5.70
CA LYS A 60 -14.17 6.07 -4.25
C LYS A 60 -13.12 5.02 -3.90
N ILE A 61 -12.05 4.96 -4.69
CA ILE A 61 -10.91 4.11 -4.37
C ILE A 61 -10.13 4.75 -3.22
N TYR A 62 -9.63 3.93 -2.30
CA TYR A 62 -8.73 4.37 -1.24
C TYR A 62 -7.55 3.39 -1.11
N SER A 63 -6.44 3.87 -0.56
CA SER A 63 -5.33 3.03 -0.12
C SER A 63 -5.04 3.21 1.37
N THR A 64 -4.59 2.14 2.02
CA THR A 64 -4.17 2.18 3.43
C THR A 64 -2.94 3.05 3.65
N ILE A 65 -2.12 3.30 2.61
CA ILE A 65 -0.94 4.17 2.70
C ILE A 65 -1.23 5.65 2.39
N ASP A 66 -2.45 5.98 1.95
CA ASP A 66 -2.80 7.36 1.62
C ASP A 66 -2.76 8.26 2.87
N PRO A 67 -2.34 9.54 2.72
CA PRO A 67 -2.26 10.47 3.86
C PRO A 67 -3.57 10.60 4.64
N LYS A 68 -4.71 10.58 3.95
CA LYS A 68 -6.04 10.64 4.58
C LYS A 68 -6.30 9.42 5.46
N THR A 69 -5.99 8.22 4.98
CA THR A 69 -6.17 6.97 5.75
C THR A 69 -5.23 6.94 6.94
N GLN A 70 -3.97 7.34 6.76
CA GLN A 70 -3.00 7.44 7.85
C GLN A 70 -3.47 8.39 8.96
N GLN A 71 -3.98 9.57 8.61
CA GLN A 71 -4.51 10.53 9.59
C GLN A 71 -5.67 9.95 10.41
N ILE A 72 -6.58 9.21 9.77
CA ILE A 72 -7.71 8.56 10.45
C ILE A 72 -7.19 7.56 11.48
N VAL A 73 -6.26 6.67 11.07
CA VAL A 73 -5.71 5.65 11.97
C VAL A 73 -4.93 6.27 13.13
N GLN A 74 -4.10 7.30 12.85
CA GLN A 74 -3.35 8.00 13.89
C GLN A 74 -4.30 8.66 14.92
N LYS A 75 -5.38 9.29 14.45
CA LYS A 75 -6.38 9.91 15.34
C LYS A 75 -7.06 8.88 16.23
N GLU A 76 -7.51 7.75 15.67
CA GLU A 76 -8.16 6.71 16.45
C GLU A 76 -7.18 6.03 17.42
N PHE A 77 -5.92 5.84 17.03
CA PHE A 77 -4.88 5.34 17.93
C PHE A 77 -4.70 6.26 19.16
N VAL A 78 -4.57 7.58 18.94
CA VAL A 78 -4.45 8.55 20.04
C VAL A 78 -5.69 8.54 20.94
N LYS A 79 -6.87 8.36 20.37
CA LYS A 79 -8.13 8.26 21.14
C LYS A 79 -8.14 7.01 22.01
N LEU A 80 -7.79 5.84 21.46
CA LEU A 80 -7.72 4.58 22.20
C LEU A 80 -6.68 4.61 23.31
N TYR A 81 -5.54 5.26 23.08
CA TYR A 81 -4.50 5.43 24.09
C TYR A 81 -4.93 6.29 25.29
N LYS A 82 -5.86 7.23 25.09
CA LYS A 82 -6.36 8.15 26.13
C LYS A 82 -7.56 7.61 26.92
N GLN A 83 -8.07 6.43 26.57
CA GLN A 83 -9.11 5.73 27.30
C GLN A 83 -8.50 4.94 28.45
#